data_AF-A0A6G0IVM3-F1
#
_entry.id   AF-A0A6G0IVM3-F1
#
_cell.length_a   1.000
_cell.length_b   1.000
_cell.length_c   1.000
_cell.angle_alpha   90.00
_cell.angle_beta   90.00
_cell.angle_gamma   90.00
#
_symmetry.space_group_name_H-M   'P 1'
#
loop_
_entity.id
_entity.type
_entity.pdbx_description
1 polymer ?
#
loop_
_entity_poly.entity_id
_entity_poly.type
_entity_poly.pdbx_seq_one_letter_code
_entity_poly.pdbx_strand_id
1 'polypeptide(L)'
;MGFKRGTWNYFEASHGKGAPDGIGGTLKRRANRLVSQGVDIPTAMSLYQALNDGQSKVKLFYIQEQDVDDAVKEMPADLPAVPFTMRLHQVITLSPGKILYSDISCMCSAKGNLECNCQKTKSFSFNSTHDHTDLTHSTPEEEQWHTPEVVGKWCALLYEGHIYPGIIQEVNETHCQVKCMHRVGENHFFWPLREDVHWYPFEDMLTIIPPPQNVTSRHLAIAEDQWNTLVSHEE
;
A
#
# COMPACT_ATOMS: atom_id res chain seq x y z
N MET A 1 25.58 9.15 -3.25
CA MET A 1 25.23 9.34 -1.82
C MET A 1 24.85 7.99 -1.26
N GLY A 2 25.55 7.48 -0.24
CA GLY A 2 25.28 6.16 0.35
C GLY A 2 24.76 6.31 1.76
N PHE A 3 23.45 6.49 1.94
CA PHE A 3 22.86 6.35 3.27
C PHE A 3 23.17 4.94 3.76
N LYS A 4 24.02 4.81 4.79
CA LYS A 4 24.40 3.49 5.33
C LYS A 4 23.19 2.78 5.92
N ARG A 5 22.30 3.57 6.54
CA ARG A 5 21.03 3.13 7.13
C ARG A 5 20.01 4.26 7.05
N GLY A 6 18.74 3.91 6.95
CA GLY A 6 17.63 4.87 6.96
C GLY A 6 16.34 4.20 7.43
N THR A 7 15.46 4.99 8.02
CA THR A 7 14.08 4.58 8.30
C THR A 7 13.14 5.58 7.63
N TRP A 8 12.14 5.04 6.94
CA TRP A 8 11.04 5.79 6.38
C TRP A 8 9.76 5.38 7.12
N ASN A 9 8.97 6.36 7.55
CA ASN A 9 7.76 6.13 8.33
C ASN A 9 6.58 6.86 7.68
N TYR A 10 5.46 6.16 7.50
CA TYR A 10 4.23 6.66 6.90
C TYR A 10 3.15 6.75 7.99
N PHE A 11 2.31 7.79 7.95
CA PHE A 11 1.18 7.96 8.88
C PHE A 11 -0.07 7.20 8.40
N GLU A 12 -0.25 7.07 7.10
CA GLU A 12 -1.34 6.31 6.48
C GLU A 12 -0.74 5.35 5.45
N ALA A 13 -1.13 4.06 5.56
CA ALA A 13 -1.09 3.09 4.49
C ALA A 13 -1.66 3.70 3.20
N SER A 14 -1.19 3.26 2.03
CA SER A 14 -1.71 3.66 0.70
C SER A 14 -1.43 5.10 0.21
N HIS A 15 -1.41 6.13 1.08
CA HIS A 15 -1.35 7.53 0.61
C HIS A 15 -0.01 8.25 0.76
N GLY A 16 1.01 7.59 1.30
CA GLY A 16 2.38 8.14 1.39
C GLY A 16 2.50 9.37 2.29
N LYS A 17 1.42 9.74 3.00
CA LYS A 17 1.39 10.93 3.84
C LYS A 17 2.24 10.68 5.08
N GLY A 18 3.22 11.54 5.30
CA GLY A 18 4.27 11.35 6.28
C GLY A 18 4.85 12.66 6.80
N ALA A 19 5.81 12.55 7.71
CA ALA A 19 6.66 13.69 8.07
C ALA A 19 7.28 14.42 6.85
N PRO A 20 7.62 13.74 5.73
CA PRO A 20 8.09 14.41 4.51
C PRO A 20 7.12 15.44 3.93
N ASP A 21 5.79 15.25 4.03
CA ASP A 21 4.82 16.24 3.53
C ASP A 21 4.84 17.54 4.32
N GLY A 22 5.13 17.46 5.62
CA GLY A 22 5.32 18.65 6.47
C GLY A 22 6.52 19.48 6.03
N ILE A 23 7.63 18.80 5.67
CA ILE A 23 8.83 19.43 5.12
C ILE A 23 8.52 20.06 3.76
N GLY A 24 7.90 19.31 2.86
CA GLY A 24 7.49 19.78 1.54
C GLY A 24 6.53 20.96 1.61
N GLY A 25 5.52 20.90 2.49
CA GLY A 25 4.56 21.98 2.72
C GLY A 25 5.22 23.24 3.28
N THR A 26 6.24 23.11 4.12
CA THR A 26 7.00 24.26 4.64
C THR A 26 7.79 24.95 3.53
N LEU A 27 8.48 24.18 2.67
CA LEU A 27 9.20 24.71 1.52
C LEU A 27 8.25 25.36 0.50
N LYS A 28 7.11 24.72 0.19
CA LYS A 28 6.08 25.26 -0.70
C LYS A 28 5.52 26.60 -0.20
N ARG A 29 5.17 26.69 1.10
CA ARG A 29 4.71 27.96 1.70
C ARG A 29 5.75 29.06 1.59
N ARG A 30 7.03 28.73 1.78
CA ARG A 30 8.13 29.67 1.64
C ARG A 30 8.30 30.16 0.21
N ALA A 31 8.29 29.25 -0.77
CA ALA A 31 8.35 29.59 -2.18
C ALA A 31 7.16 30.49 -2.59
N ASN A 32 5.93 30.13 -2.17
CA ASN A 32 4.74 30.95 -2.42
C ASN A 32 4.87 32.36 -1.85
N ARG A 33 5.47 32.51 -0.66
CA ARG A 33 5.74 33.83 -0.07
C ARG A 33 6.71 34.64 -0.93
N LEU A 34 7.80 34.05 -1.40
CA LEU A 34 8.76 34.73 -2.28
C LEU A 34 8.09 35.17 -3.58
N VAL A 35 7.30 34.30 -4.20
CA VAL A 35 6.53 34.64 -5.42
C VAL A 35 5.54 35.78 -5.15
N SER A 36 4.81 35.73 -4.03
CA SER A 36 3.89 36.81 -3.65
C SER A 36 4.57 38.16 -3.39
N GLN A 37 5.88 38.15 -3.16
CA GLN A 37 6.72 39.33 -2.97
C GLN A 37 7.40 39.79 -4.28
N GLY A 38 7.06 39.17 -5.42
CA GLY A 38 7.57 39.55 -6.74
C GLY A 38 8.83 38.81 -7.18
N VAL A 39 9.25 37.76 -6.48
CA VAL A 39 10.37 36.91 -6.93
C VAL A 39 9.86 35.86 -7.92
N ASP A 40 10.42 35.84 -9.12
CA ASP A 40 10.10 34.80 -10.11
C ASP A 40 10.95 33.53 -9.86
N ILE A 41 10.32 32.36 -9.98
CA ILE A 41 10.94 31.05 -9.74
C ILE A 41 10.59 30.08 -10.88
N PRO A 42 11.16 30.27 -12.08
CA PRO A 42 10.78 29.52 -13.28
C PRO A 42 11.42 28.12 -13.39
N THR A 43 12.47 27.82 -12.61
CA THR A 43 13.23 26.57 -12.72
C THR A 43 13.53 25.92 -11.36
N ALA A 44 13.80 24.61 -11.37
CA ALA A 44 14.23 23.89 -10.16
C ALA A 44 15.50 24.50 -9.52
N MET A 45 16.45 24.98 -10.34
CA MET A 45 17.66 25.65 -9.85
C MET A 45 17.32 26.99 -9.17
N SER A 46 16.43 27.79 -9.77
CA SER A 46 15.98 29.05 -9.15
C SER A 46 15.26 28.80 -7.82
N LEU A 47 14.46 27.73 -7.74
CA LEU A 47 13.79 27.32 -6.50
C LEU A 47 14.81 26.91 -5.43
N TYR A 48 15.79 26.09 -5.80
CA TYR A 48 16.86 25.69 -4.89
C TYR A 48 17.61 26.90 -4.34
N GLN A 49 18.06 27.81 -5.21
CA GLN A 49 18.78 29.02 -4.80
C GLN A 49 17.93 29.92 -3.89
N ALA A 50 16.66 30.13 -4.24
CA ALA A 50 15.73 30.98 -3.49
C ALA A 50 15.43 30.43 -2.09
N LEU A 51 15.39 29.10 -1.93
CA LEU A 51 15.08 28.46 -0.65
C LEU A 51 16.32 28.10 0.18
N ASN A 52 17.51 28.03 -0.44
CA ASN A 52 18.79 27.67 0.18
C ASN A 52 19.55 28.90 0.71
N ASP A 53 18.85 29.77 1.44
CA ASP A 53 19.37 31.04 1.95
C ASP A 53 20.02 30.94 3.35
N GLY A 54 20.21 29.73 3.87
CA GLY A 54 20.81 29.47 5.17
C GLY A 54 19.91 29.73 6.39
N GLN A 55 18.68 30.23 6.19
CA GLN A 55 17.74 30.51 7.30
C GLN A 55 16.90 29.29 7.70
N SER A 56 16.86 28.26 6.86
CA SER A 56 16.10 27.03 7.12
C SER A 56 17.00 25.95 7.72
N LYS A 57 16.46 25.18 8.67
CA LYS A 57 17.08 23.91 9.14
C LYS A 57 16.94 22.78 8.10
N VAL A 58 16.06 22.95 7.11
CA VAL A 58 15.88 21.99 6.03
C VAL A 58 17.06 22.10 5.07
N LYS A 59 17.81 21.01 4.92
CA LYS A 59 18.90 20.91 3.95
C LYS A 59 18.32 20.54 2.58
N LEU A 60 18.60 21.36 1.59
CA LEU A 60 18.20 21.12 0.20
C LEU A 60 19.38 20.58 -0.59
N PHE A 61 19.09 19.70 -1.54
CA PHE A 61 20.06 19.18 -2.49
C PHE A 61 19.50 19.41 -3.88
N TYR A 62 20.31 19.96 -4.78
CA TYR A 62 19.96 20.06 -6.18
C TYR A 62 20.48 18.81 -6.90
N ILE A 63 19.61 18.14 -7.65
CA ILE A 63 19.94 16.97 -8.46
C ILE A 63 19.86 17.41 -9.92
N GLN A 64 20.92 17.18 -10.69
CA GLN A 64 20.93 17.54 -12.12
C GLN A 64 20.16 16.49 -12.92
N GLU A 65 19.60 16.89 -14.05
CA GLU A 65 18.89 15.98 -14.96
C GLU A 65 19.79 14.82 -15.40
N GLN A 66 21.05 15.10 -15.72
CA GLN A 66 22.06 14.09 -16.05
C GLN A 66 22.25 13.04 -14.94
N ASP A 67 22.25 13.46 -13.67
CA ASP A 67 22.39 12.54 -12.53
C ASP A 67 21.20 11.59 -12.44
N VAL A 68 20.00 12.05 -12.82
CA VAL A 68 18.78 11.23 -12.88
C VAL A 68 18.86 10.25 -14.04
N ASP A 69 19.24 10.70 -15.23
CA ASP A 69 19.36 9.85 -16.41
C ASP A 69 20.38 8.72 -16.20
N ASP A 70 21.51 9.03 -15.56
CA ASP A 70 22.54 8.05 -15.28
C ASP A 70 22.08 7.05 -14.21
N ALA A 71 21.35 7.52 -13.17
CA ALA A 71 20.75 6.63 -12.19
C ALA A 71 19.69 5.69 -12.80
N VAL A 72 18.89 6.18 -13.76
CA VAL A 72 17.88 5.36 -14.47
C VAL A 72 18.55 4.29 -15.34
N LYS A 73 19.67 4.61 -16.01
CA LYS A 73 20.44 3.62 -16.79
C LYS A 73 21.08 2.55 -15.92
N GLU A 74 21.49 2.90 -14.70
CA GLU A 74 22.06 1.97 -13.71
C GLU A 74 20.99 1.13 -13.00
N MET A 75 19.72 1.50 -13.12
CA MET A 75 18.62 0.79 -12.47
C MET A 75 18.39 -0.58 -13.11
N PRO A 76 18.25 -1.67 -12.33
CA PRO A 76 17.95 -2.98 -12.88
C PRO A 76 16.59 -2.96 -13.59
N ALA A 77 16.52 -3.58 -14.77
CA ALA A 77 15.28 -3.67 -15.55
C ALA A 77 14.22 -4.55 -14.88
N ASP A 78 14.66 -5.54 -14.09
CA ASP A 78 13.81 -6.51 -13.42
C ASP A 78 13.96 -6.35 -11.90
N LEU A 79 13.18 -5.41 -11.35
CA LEU A 79 13.09 -5.15 -9.92
C LEU A 79 11.83 -5.83 -9.37
N PRO A 80 11.96 -6.83 -8.50
CA PRO A 80 10.79 -7.48 -7.94
C PRO A 80 10.02 -6.51 -7.06
N ALA A 81 8.68 -6.54 -7.19
CA ALA A 81 7.81 -5.73 -6.35
C ALA A 81 7.93 -6.18 -4.89
N VAL A 82 8.02 -5.21 -3.98
CA VAL A 82 7.91 -5.50 -2.54
C VAL A 82 6.44 -5.84 -2.27
N PRO A 83 6.12 -6.99 -1.66
CA PRO A 83 4.74 -7.35 -1.40
C PRO A 83 4.12 -6.44 -0.33
N PHE A 84 2.80 -6.28 -0.39
CA PHE A 84 2.02 -5.52 0.59
C PHE A 84 2.46 -4.06 0.78
N THR A 85 2.99 -3.40 -0.26
CA THR A 85 3.44 -1.99 -0.23
C THR A 85 2.41 -1.03 0.34
N MET A 86 1.13 -1.33 0.13
CA MET A 86 0.00 -0.52 0.62
C MET A 86 -0.21 -0.60 2.13
N ARG A 87 0.24 -1.68 2.80
CA ARG A 87 0.16 -1.84 4.26
C ARG A 87 1.38 -1.29 5.00
N LEU A 88 2.44 -0.95 4.26
CA LEU A 88 3.71 -0.55 4.86
C LEU A 88 3.58 0.81 5.53
N HIS A 89 3.75 0.83 6.85
CA HIS A 89 3.89 2.06 7.60
C HIS A 89 5.34 2.35 7.95
N GLN A 90 6.25 1.40 7.78
CA GLN A 90 7.67 1.63 7.98
C GLN A 90 8.53 0.79 7.03
N VAL A 91 9.57 1.43 6.48
CA VAL A 91 10.63 0.78 5.69
C VAL A 91 11.97 1.14 6.30
N ILE A 92 12.86 0.16 6.45
CA ILE A 92 14.19 0.33 7.01
C ILE A 92 15.19 -0.28 6.05
N THR A 93 16.21 0.48 5.68
CA THR A 93 17.33 -0.02 4.88
C THR A 93 18.55 -0.12 5.77
N LEU A 94 19.15 -1.30 5.84
CA LEU A 94 20.38 -1.57 6.61
C LEU A 94 21.60 -1.83 5.74
N SER A 95 21.37 -2.31 4.52
CA SER A 95 22.38 -2.59 3.51
C SER A 95 21.77 -2.46 2.11
N PRO A 96 22.59 -2.22 1.06
CA PRO A 96 22.11 -2.25 -0.32
C PRO A 96 21.37 -3.54 -0.65
N GLY A 97 20.28 -3.42 -1.42
CA GLY A 97 19.48 -4.58 -1.86
C GLY A 97 18.70 -5.28 -0.76
N LYS A 98 18.64 -4.76 0.47
CA LYS A 98 17.81 -5.33 1.54
C LYS A 98 16.99 -4.26 2.25
N ILE A 99 15.72 -4.56 2.44
CA ILE A 99 14.83 -3.76 3.25
C ILE A 99 14.19 -4.60 4.33
N LEU A 100 13.92 -3.96 5.45
CA LEU A 100 12.97 -4.43 6.45
C LEU A 100 11.72 -3.55 6.34
N TYR A 101 10.55 -4.12 6.58
CA TYR A 101 9.31 -3.38 6.54
C TYR A 101 8.32 -3.84 7.60
N SER A 102 7.37 -3.00 7.94
CA SER A 102 6.36 -3.29 8.97
C SER A 102 5.04 -2.62 8.64
N ASP A 103 3.97 -3.30 9.05
CA ASP A 103 2.60 -2.83 8.85
C ASP A 103 2.23 -1.70 9.83
N ILE A 104 3.09 -1.41 10.82
CA ILE A 104 2.94 -0.32 11.80
C ILE A 104 4.31 0.36 11.99
N SER A 105 4.36 1.69 12.04
CA SER A 105 5.61 2.41 12.32
C SER A 105 6.05 2.26 13.78
N CYS A 106 7.34 2.03 14.01
CA CYS A 106 7.93 2.11 15.35
C CYS A 106 9.01 3.20 15.45
N MET A 107 8.94 4.01 16.51
CA MET A 107 9.90 5.09 16.77
C MET A 107 11.11 4.66 17.62
N CYS A 108 11.30 3.35 17.84
CA CYS A 108 12.53 2.83 18.47
C CYS A 108 13.80 3.23 17.69
N SER A 109 13.65 3.47 16.38
CA SER A 109 14.68 4.03 15.51
C SER A 109 15.21 5.38 15.98
N ALA A 110 14.38 6.22 16.63
CA ALA A 110 14.82 7.49 17.22
C ALA A 110 15.77 7.28 18.42
N LYS A 111 15.80 6.08 19.00
CA LYS A 111 16.75 5.67 20.06
C LYS A 111 17.94 4.88 19.50
N GLY A 112 18.08 4.81 18.17
CA GLY A 112 19.14 4.06 17.50
C GLY A 112 18.87 2.57 17.31
N ASN A 113 17.70 2.07 17.73
CA ASN A 113 17.33 0.66 17.53
C ASN A 113 16.43 0.51 16.29
N LEU A 114 17.00 -0.03 15.22
CA LEU A 114 16.31 -0.27 13.94
C LEU A 114 15.69 -1.67 13.83
N GLU A 115 16.01 -2.57 14.77
CA GLU A 115 15.48 -3.93 14.85
C GLU A 115 14.87 -4.12 16.25
N CYS A 116 13.74 -3.46 16.49
CA CYS A 116 13.06 -3.54 17.77
C CYS A 116 12.03 -4.67 17.79
N ASN A 117 11.86 -5.32 18.94
CA ASN A 117 10.84 -6.36 19.12
C ASN A 117 9.43 -5.79 19.38
N CYS A 118 9.23 -4.48 19.20
CA CYS A 118 7.92 -3.85 19.42
C CYS A 118 6.88 -4.27 18.39
N GLN A 119 7.31 -4.63 17.17
CA GLN A 119 6.42 -5.03 16.08
C GLN A 119 7.08 -6.13 15.24
N LYS A 120 6.26 -7.01 14.65
CA LYS A 120 6.74 -8.03 13.71
C LYS A 120 7.27 -7.35 12.45
N THR A 121 8.58 -7.37 12.29
CA THR A 121 9.26 -6.82 11.12
C THR A 121 9.44 -7.91 10.07
N LYS A 122 9.06 -7.62 8.82
CA LYS A 122 9.27 -8.47 7.65
C LYS A 122 10.53 -8.03 6.92
N SER A 123 11.14 -8.91 6.11
CA SER A 123 12.34 -8.59 5.34
C SER A 123 12.15 -8.93 3.86
N PHE A 124 12.81 -8.17 2.99
CA PHE A 124 12.81 -8.38 1.55
C PHE A 124 14.19 -8.09 0.98
N SER A 125 14.65 -8.92 0.04
CA SER A 125 15.95 -8.79 -0.62
C SER A 125 15.79 -8.72 -2.13
N PHE A 126 16.42 -7.72 -2.75
CA PHE A 126 16.37 -7.43 -4.19
C PHE A 126 17.42 -8.19 -5.01
N ASN A 127 18.02 -9.25 -4.47
CA ASN A 127 19.05 -9.99 -5.21
C ASN A 127 18.41 -10.76 -6.38
N SER A 128 18.77 -10.42 -7.62
CA SER A 128 18.60 -11.30 -8.77
C SER A 128 19.43 -12.56 -8.55
N THR A 129 18.80 -13.59 -7.99
CA THR A 129 19.24 -14.95 -8.25
C THR A 129 18.35 -15.50 -9.36
N HIS A 130 18.98 -15.89 -10.47
CA HIS A 130 18.51 -16.96 -11.35
C HIS A 130 18.45 -18.30 -10.59
N ASP A 131 17.94 -18.30 -9.36
CA ASP A 131 17.52 -19.49 -8.64
C ASP A 131 16.02 -19.40 -8.52
N HIS A 132 15.36 -20.22 -9.34
CA HIS A 132 14.22 -20.99 -8.87
C HIS A 132 14.65 -21.76 -7.62
N THR A 133 14.76 -21.08 -6.49
CA THR A 133 14.62 -21.70 -5.19
C THR A 133 13.36 -21.11 -4.63
N ASP A 134 12.31 -21.88 -4.81
CA ASP A 134 11.05 -21.83 -4.10
C ASP A 134 11.25 -21.36 -2.65
N LEU A 135 11.08 -20.06 -2.43
CA LEU A 135 10.43 -19.60 -1.22
C LEU A 135 8.93 -19.67 -1.52
N THR A 136 8.45 -20.91 -1.54
CA THR A 136 7.05 -21.28 -1.47
C THR A 136 6.49 -20.83 -0.12
N HIS A 137 6.16 -19.55 -0.04
CA HIS A 137 4.89 -19.13 0.51
C HIS A 137 4.03 -18.51 -0.59
N SER A 138 4.09 -19.10 -1.79
CA SER A 138 2.97 -19.07 -2.73
C SER A 138 1.88 -19.96 -2.14
N THR A 139 1.03 -19.37 -1.30
CA THR A 139 -0.32 -19.90 -1.15
C THR A 139 -0.94 -19.83 -2.55
N PRO A 140 -1.51 -20.90 -3.11
CA PRO A 140 -2.11 -20.94 -4.46
C PRO A 140 -3.26 -19.93 -4.71
N GLU A 141 -3.56 -19.05 -3.75
CA GLU A 141 -4.74 -18.20 -3.70
C GLU A 141 -4.52 -16.78 -4.24
N GLU A 142 -3.29 -16.27 -4.31
CA GLU A 142 -3.02 -14.89 -4.82
C GLU A 142 -3.12 -14.78 -6.35
N GLU A 143 -2.78 -15.84 -7.10
CA GLU A 143 -2.84 -15.82 -8.57
C GLU A 143 -4.28 -15.79 -9.12
N GLN A 144 -5.29 -16.20 -8.33
CA GLN A 144 -6.67 -16.32 -8.83
C GLN A 144 -7.28 -14.97 -9.25
N TRP A 145 -6.91 -13.90 -8.54
CA TRP A 145 -7.56 -12.58 -8.68
C TRP A 145 -7.04 -11.76 -9.85
N HIS A 146 -5.88 -12.11 -10.40
CA HIS A 146 -5.23 -11.37 -11.49
C HIS A 146 -5.86 -11.64 -12.87
N THR A 147 -6.74 -12.63 -12.95
CA THR A 147 -7.35 -13.02 -14.23
C THR A 147 -8.66 -12.28 -14.47
N PRO A 148 -8.89 -11.70 -15.67
CA PRO A 148 -10.18 -11.09 -16.00
C PRO A 148 -11.39 -12.04 -15.88
N GLU A 149 -11.14 -13.35 -15.80
CA GLU A 149 -12.15 -14.39 -15.65
C GLU A 149 -12.88 -14.38 -14.29
N VAL A 150 -12.41 -13.63 -13.31
CA VAL A 150 -13.12 -13.46 -12.03
C VAL A 150 -14.21 -12.39 -12.09
N VAL A 151 -14.20 -11.52 -13.10
CA VAL A 151 -15.21 -10.48 -13.27
C VAL A 151 -16.60 -11.11 -13.44
N GLY A 152 -17.57 -10.61 -12.69
CA GLY A 152 -18.95 -11.10 -12.64
C GLY A 152 -19.17 -12.28 -11.69
N LYS A 153 -18.11 -12.87 -11.10
CA LYS A 153 -18.24 -13.92 -10.09
C LYS A 153 -18.55 -13.32 -8.72
N TRP A 154 -19.19 -14.14 -7.88
CA TRP A 154 -19.40 -13.82 -6.48
C TRP A 154 -18.14 -14.11 -5.68
N CYS A 155 -17.85 -13.25 -4.71
CA CYS A 155 -16.71 -13.38 -3.81
C CYS A 155 -17.12 -13.10 -2.37
N ALA A 156 -16.36 -13.64 -1.43
CA ALA A 156 -16.34 -13.20 -0.04
C ALA A 156 -15.07 -12.38 0.19
N LEU A 157 -15.20 -11.24 0.87
CA LEU A 157 -14.08 -10.41 1.29
C LEU A 157 -14.14 -10.09 2.79
N LEU A 158 -12.99 -9.84 3.39
CA LEU A 158 -12.84 -9.43 4.78
C LEU A 158 -12.59 -7.92 4.83
N TYR A 159 -13.44 -7.19 5.53
CA TYR A 159 -13.28 -5.75 5.73
C TYR A 159 -13.58 -5.39 7.19
N GLU A 160 -12.63 -4.72 7.85
CA GLU A 160 -12.71 -4.36 9.28
C GLU A 160 -13.07 -5.55 10.20
N GLY A 161 -12.51 -6.74 9.91
CA GLY A 161 -12.75 -7.95 10.70
C GLY A 161 -14.10 -8.64 10.42
N HIS A 162 -14.85 -8.18 9.42
CA HIS A 162 -16.16 -8.72 9.06
C HIS A 162 -16.20 -9.20 7.61
N ILE A 163 -16.92 -10.29 7.38
CA ILE A 163 -17.03 -10.90 6.05
C ILE A 163 -18.22 -10.31 5.29
N TYR A 164 -17.98 -9.94 4.04
CA TYR A 164 -18.98 -9.38 3.14
C TYR A 164 -18.99 -10.14 1.81
N PRO A 165 -20.17 -10.63 1.35
CA PRO A 165 -20.32 -11.13 0.01
C PRO A 165 -20.50 -9.97 -0.99
N GLY A 166 -19.99 -10.14 -2.19
CA GLY A 166 -20.16 -9.19 -3.27
C GLY A 166 -19.92 -9.79 -4.65
N ILE A 167 -20.09 -8.96 -5.68
CA ILE A 167 -19.86 -9.33 -7.08
C ILE A 167 -18.73 -8.48 -7.64
N ILE A 168 -17.70 -9.13 -8.17
CA ILE A 168 -16.55 -8.45 -8.79
C ILE A 168 -17.03 -7.77 -10.08
N GLN A 169 -16.83 -6.45 -10.18
CA GLN A 169 -17.17 -5.64 -11.35
C GLN A 169 -15.96 -5.44 -12.26
N GLU A 170 -14.79 -5.19 -11.67
CA GLU A 170 -13.55 -4.89 -12.39
C GLU A 170 -12.34 -5.40 -11.61
N VAL A 171 -11.23 -5.61 -12.31
CA VAL A 171 -9.95 -6.05 -11.74
C VAL A 171 -8.84 -5.19 -12.33
N ASN A 172 -7.88 -4.79 -11.48
CA ASN A 172 -6.62 -4.19 -11.91
C ASN A 172 -5.43 -5.01 -11.40
N GLU A 173 -4.22 -4.47 -11.47
CA GLU A 173 -3.00 -5.19 -11.09
C GLU A 173 -2.95 -5.62 -9.62
N THR A 174 -3.71 -4.99 -8.72
CA THR A 174 -3.59 -5.21 -7.26
C THR A 174 -4.92 -5.27 -6.50
N HIS A 175 -6.03 -4.93 -7.16
CA HIS A 175 -7.35 -4.77 -6.53
C HIS A 175 -8.48 -5.33 -7.38
N CYS A 176 -9.54 -5.74 -6.70
CA CYS A 176 -10.86 -6.04 -7.26
C CYS A 176 -11.82 -4.90 -6.92
N GLN A 177 -12.55 -4.37 -7.90
CA GLN A 177 -13.73 -3.55 -7.63
C GLN A 177 -14.90 -4.49 -7.34
N VAL A 178 -15.49 -4.40 -6.16
CA VAL A 178 -16.57 -5.29 -5.73
C VAL A 178 -17.80 -4.48 -5.40
N LYS A 179 -18.95 -4.93 -5.92
CA LYS A 179 -20.28 -4.48 -5.50
C LYS A 179 -20.73 -5.30 -4.30
N CYS A 180 -20.73 -4.70 -3.12
CA CYS A 180 -20.88 -5.39 -1.84
C CYS A 180 -22.32 -5.39 -1.31
N MET A 181 -22.67 -6.47 -0.62
CA MET A 181 -23.85 -6.51 0.23
C MET A 181 -23.54 -5.98 1.63
N HIS A 182 -24.55 -5.48 2.34
CA HIS A 182 -24.43 -5.04 3.72
C HIS A 182 -24.79 -6.16 4.69
N ARG A 183 -24.07 -6.24 5.81
CA ARG A 183 -24.31 -7.20 6.89
C ARG A 183 -25.35 -6.64 7.88
N VAL A 184 -26.34 -7.45 8.26
CA VAL A 184 -27.34 -7.14 9.32
C VAL A 184 -27.17 -8.06 10.52
N GLY A 185 -26.58 -9.23 10.32
CA GLY A 185 -26.30 -10.20 11.37
C GLY A 185 -25.28 -11.22 10.92
N GLU A 186 -25.07 -12.24 11.74
CA GLU A 186 -24.22 -13.38 11.39
C GLU A 186 -24.79 -14.11 10.17
N ASN A 187 -24.00 -14.24 9.11
CA ASN A 187 -24.42 -14.81 7.83
C ASN A 187 -25.75 -14.24 7.26
N HIS A 188 -26.04 -12.95 7.50
CA HIS A 188 -27.26 -12.30 7.01
C HIS A 188 -26.93 -10.98 6.31
N PHE A 189 -27.24 -10.94 5.02
CA PHE A 189 -26.84 -9.87 4.13
C PHE A 189 -28.02 -9.32 3.33
N PHE A 190 -27.92 -8.07 2.89
CA PHE A 190 -28.89 -7.46 1.96
C PHE A 190 -28.21 -6.52 0.97
N TRP A 191 -28.84 -6.29 -0.17
CA TRP A 191 -28.38 -5.27 -1.11
C TRP A 191 -28.78 -3.88 -0.59
N PRO A 192 -27.83 -2.95 -0.37
CA PRO A 192 -28.16 -1.59 0.04
C PRO A 192 -28.94 -0.84 -1.05
N LEU A 193 -29.73 0.16 -0.63
CA LEU A 193 -30.54 0.98 -1.55
C LEU A 193 -29.67 1.74 -2.56
N ARG A 194 -28.52 2.23 -2.10
CA ARG A 194 -27.47 2.80 -2.94
C ARG A 194 -26.42 1.72 -3.14
N GLU A 195 -26.03 1.49 -4.38
CA GLU A 195 -24.98 0.53 -4.69
C GLU A 195 -23.70 0.88 -3.93
N ASP A 196 -23.18 -0.12 -3.23
CA ASP A 196 -21.92 -0.04 -2.50
C ASP A 196 -20.86 -0.71 -3.37
N VAL A 197 -19.99 0.10 -3.98
CA VAL A 197 -18.99 -0.34 -4.95
C VAL A 197 -17.66 0.27 -4.59
N HIS A 198 -16.71 -0.58 -4.20
CA HIS A 198 -15.39 -0.16 -3.72
C HIS A 198 -14.28 -1.05 -4.28
N TRP A 199 -13.07 -0.49 -4.33
CA TRP A 199 -11.86 -1.23 -4.69
C TRP A 199 -11.27 -1.84 -3.43
N TYR A 200 -11.13 -3.16 -3.42
CA TYR A 200 -10.54 -3.95 -2.35
C TYR A 200 -9.23 -4.57 -2.83
N PRO A 201 -8.16 -4.54 -2.03
CA PRO A 201 -6.92 -5.20 -2.38
C PRO A 201 -7.13 -6.73 -2.40
N PHE A 202 -6.34 -7.46 -3.19
CA PHE A 202 -6.47 -8.91 -3.29
C PHE A 202 -6.32 -9.66 -1.96
N GLU A 203 -5.61 -9.07 -1.00
CA GLU A 203 -5.45 -9.64 0.35
C GLU A 203 -6.73 -9.62 1.19
N ASP A 204 -7.66 -8.71 0.91
CA ASP A 204 -8.97 -8.67 1.57
C ASP A 204 -9.92 -9.69 0.91
N MET A 205 -9.57 -10.21 -0.26
CA MET A 205 -10.39 -11.19 -0.99
C MET A 205 -10.14 -12.59 -0.45
N LEU A 206 -11.15 -13.19 0.18
CA LEU A 206 -11.03 -14.52 0.79
C LEU A 206 -11.13 -15.62 -0.27
N THR A 207 -12.24 -15.64 -1.01
CA THR A 207 -12.50 -16.70 -2.00
C THR A 207 -13.65 -16.38 -2.93
N ILE A 208 -13.74 -17.12 -4.04
CA ILE A 208 -14.92 -17.14 -4.91
C ILE A 208 -15.99 -18.03 -4.27
N ILE A 209 -17.21 -17.51 -4.17
CA ILE A 209 -18.36 -18.22 -3.62
C ILE A 209 -19.45 -18.36 -4.71
N PRO A 210 -20.38 -19.32 -4.59
CA PRO A 210 -21.64 -19.31 -5.31
C PRO A 210 -22.50 -18.12 -4.87
N PRO A 211 -23.53 -17.76 -5.67
CA PRO A 211 -24.50 -16.75 -5.26
C PRO A 211 -25.13 -17.07 -3.89
N PRO A 212 -25.19 -16.09 -2.97
CA PRO A 212 -25.91 -16.22 -1.70
C PRO A 212 -27.38 -16.64 -1.90
N GLN A 213 -27.91 -17.40 -0.96
CA GLN A 213 -29.26 -17.97 -0.98
C GLN A 213 -30.24 -17.08 -0.24
N ASN A 214 -31.49 -17.01 -0.70
CA ASN A 214 -32.53 -16.22 -0.03
C ASN A 214 -32.90 -16.85 1.33
N VAL A 215 -32.73 -16.10 2.41
CA VAL A 215 -33.30 -16.40 3.73
C VAL A 215 -34.72 -15.83 3.81
N THR A 216 -34.89 -14.61 3.30
CA THR A 216 -36.18 -13.95 3.12
C THR A 216 -36.19 -13.28 1.75
N SER A 217 -37.29 -12.60 1.39
CA SER A 217 -37.32 -11.84 0.13
C SER A 217 -36.33 -10.67 0.08
N ARG A 218 -35.75 -10.25 1.22
CA ARG A 218 -34.83 -9.10 1.32
C ARG A 218 -33.44 -9.46 1.83
N HIS A 219 -33.28 -10.63 2.44
CA HIS A 219 -32.03 -11.04 3.07
C HIS A 219 -31.53 -12.33 2.45
N LEU A 220 -30.22 -12.38 2.23
CA LEU A 220 -29.51 -13.51 1.69
C LEU A 220 -28.45 -13.98 2.69
N ALA A 221 -28.04 -15.24 2.56
CA ALA A 221 -27.00 -15.88 3.34
C ALA A 221 -26.03 -16.64 2.43
N ILE A 222 -24.77 -16.68 2.81
CA ILE A 222 -23.79 -17.60 2.21
C ILE A 222 -24.16 -19.02 2.68
N ALA A 223 -23.98 -20.03 1.82
CA ALA A 223 -24.27 -21.42 2.19
C ALA A 223 -23.52 -21.80 3.48
N GLU A 224 -24.17 -22.54 4.39
CA GLU A 224 -23.69 -22.76 5.76
C GLU A 224 -22.32 -23.45 5.80
N ASP A 225 -22.09 -24.42 4.91
CA ASP A 225 -20.81 -25.11 4.75
C ASP A 225 -19.67 -24.15 4.39
N GLN A 226 -19.92 -23.21 3.47
CA GLN A 226 -18.95 -22.18 3.11
C GLN A 226 -18.80 -21.11 4.17
N TRP A 227 -19.89 -20.69 4.81
CA TRP A 227 -19.83 -19.71 5.89
C TRP A 227 -18.97 -20.19 7.05
N ASN A 228 -19.08 -21.47 7.42
CA ASN A 228 -18.27 -22.08 8.47
C ASN A 228 -16.77 -22.10 8.14
N THR A 229 -16.40 -22.21 6.86
CA THR A 229 -14.99 -22.08 6.44
C THR A 229 -14.51 -20.64 6.43
N LEU A 230 -15.42 -19.69 6.24
CA LEU A 230 -15.08 -18.27 6.14
C LEU A 230 -14.94 -17.64 7.54
N VAL A 231 -15.78 -18.01 8.50
CA VAL A 231 -15.79 -17.44 9.86
C VAL A 231 -14.47 -17.58 10.61
N SER A 232 -13.61 -18.54 10.25
CA SER A 232 -12.26 -18.62 10.84
C SER A 232 -11.37 -17.42 10.53
N HIS A 233 -11.79 -16.56 9.59
CA HIS A 233 -11.13 -15.32 9.22
C HIS A 233 -11.71 -14.07 9.92
N GLU A 234 -12.81 -14.18 10.67
CA GLU A 234 -13.28 -13.08 11.55
C GLU A 234 -12.44 -13.12 12.86
N GLU A 235 -11.77 -12.01 13.20
CA GLU A 235 -11.02 -11.82 14.45
C GLU A 235 -11.88 -11.20 15.57
#